data_AF-A0A9E5U3Y3-F1
#
_entry.id   AF-A0A9E5U3Y3-F1
#
_cell.length_a   1.000
_cell.length_b   1.000
_cell.length_c   1.000
_cell.angle_alpha   90.00
_cell.angle_beta   90.00
_cell.angle_gamma   90.00
#
_symmetry.space_group_name_H-M   'P 1'
#
loop_
_entity.id
_entity.type
_entity.pdbx_description
1 polymer ?
#
loop_
_entity_poly.entity_id
_entity_poly.type
_entity_poly.pdbx_seq_one_letter_code
_entity_poly.pdbx_strand_id
1 'polypeptide(L)'
;RFLGLGTYAEWPEERREKWLLEELATPRPLIPPELPASPGVREVLDTFAVLAEHGPESFGSYIISMATRPSDVLAVALLQKE
;
A
#
# COMPACT_ATOMS: atom_id res chain seq x y z
N ARG A 1 -2.73 11.54 -5.88
CA ARG A 1 -2.67 12.57 -6.96
C ARG A 1 -3.26 12.04 -8.26
N PHE A 2 -2.85 10.86 -8.74
CA PHE A 2 -3.39 10.24 -9.95
C PHE A 2 -4.91 9.97 -9.88
N LEU A 3 -5.38 9.39 -8.77
CA LEU A 3 -6.80 9.05 -8.55
C LEU A 3 -7.70 10.25 -8.18
N GLY A 4 -7.20 11.49 -8.23
CA GLY A 4 -7.97 12.68 -7.84
C GLY A 4 -8.27 12.82 -6.33
N LEU A 5 -7.82 11.88 -5.49
CA LEU A 5 -8.08 11.89 -4.04
C LEU A 5 -7.28 12.94 -3.24
N GLY A 6 -6.33 13.64 -3.88
CA GLY A 6 -5.37 14.53 -3.23
C GLY A 6 -4.00 13.87 -2.99
N THR A 7 -3.24 14.38 -2.01
CA THR A 7 -1.87 13.93 -1.69
C THR A 7 -1.85 13.27 -0.32
N TYR A 8 -1.73 11.94 -0.29
CA TYR A 8 -1.68 11.15 0.95
C TYR A 8 -0.61 11.65 1.94
N ALA A 9 0.57 12.03 1.44
CA ALA A 9 1.66 12.55 2.26
C ALA A 9 1.33 13.86 3.00
N GLU A 10 0.37 14.64 2.52
CA GLU A 10 -0.05 15.91 3.14
C GLU A 10 -1.19 15.72 4.17
N TRP A 11 -1.74 14.50 4.28
CA TRP A 11 -2.86 14.26 5.18
C TRP A 11 -2.41 14.15 6.65
N PRO A 12 -3.23 14.64 7.60
CA PRO A 12 -3.05 14.34 9.01
C PRO A 12 -3.25 12.84 9.26
N GLU A 13 -2.69 12.34 10.37
CA GLU A 13 -2.63 10.90 10.66
C GLU A 13 -4.02 10.27 10.73
N GLU A 14 -4.95 10.93 11.43
CA GLU A 14 -6.31 10.45 11.64
C GLU A 14 -7.05 10.28 10.32
N ARG A 15 -6.76 11.14 9.33
CA ARG A 15 -7.32 11.01 7.98
C ARG A 15 -6.72 9.83 7.22
N ARG A 16 -5.41 9.60 7.37
CA ARG A 16 -4.75 8.45 6.73
C ARG A 16 -5.31 7.14 7.26
N GLU A 17 -5.38 6.99 8.57
CA GLU A 17 -5.93 5.81 9.22
C GLU A 17 -7.35 5.52 8.76
N LYS A 18 -8.23 6.54 8.83
CA LYS A 18 -9.63 6.39 8.41
C LYS A 18 -9.72 5.94 6.96
N TRP A 19 -9.00 6.60 6.05
CA TRP A 19 -9.04 6.27 4.63
C TRP A 19 -8.47 4.87 4.35
N LEU A 20 -7.37 4.48 4.98
CA LEU A 20 -6.77 3.15 4.80
C LEU A 20 -7.71 2.04 5.28
N LEU A 21 -8.37 2.23 6.44
CA LEU A 21 -9.33 1.26 6.95
C LEU A 21 -10.54 1.10 6.02
N GLU A 22 -11.03 2.21 5.46
CA GLU A 22 -12.12 2.20 4.47
C GLU A 22 -11.73 1.47 3.19
N GLU A 23 -10.55 1.76 2.61
CA GLU A 23 -10.10 1.07 1.40
C GLU A 23 -9.74 -0.40 1.66
N LEU A 24 -9.14 -0.73 2.82
CA LEU A 24 -8.89 -2.12 3.23
C LEU A 24 -10.19 -2.94 3.29
N ALA A 25 -11.28 -2.36 3.79
CA ALA A 25 -12.58 -3.02 3.85
C ALA A 25 -13.29 -3.14 2.48
N THR A 26 -12.90 -2.32 1.49
CA THR A 26 -13.61 -2.25 0.20
C THR A 26 -13.05 -3.29 -0.80
N PRO A 27 -13.84 -4.13 -1.47
CA PRO A 27 -13.32 -5.18 -2.36
C PRO A 27 -12.85 -4.68 -3.73
N ARG A 28 -12.99 -3.38 -4.02
CA ARG A 28 -12.61 -2.80 -5.31
C ARG A 28 -11.08 -2.62 -5.37
N PRO A 29 -10.43 -2.88 -6.51
CA PRO A 29 -9.02 -2.58 -6.68
C PRO A 29 -8.79 -1.06 -6.71
N LEU A 30 -7.78 -0.63 -5.97
CA LEU A 30 -7.29 0.74 -5.87
C LEU A 30 -6.20 1.04 -6.91
N ILE A 31 -5.31 0.08 -7.21
CA ILE A 31 -4.15 0.31 -8.08
C ILE A 31 -4.46 -0.14 -9.52
N PRO A 32 -4.65 0.81 -10.47
CA PRO A 32 -4.82 0.43 -11.87
C PRO A 32 -3.49 -0.03 -12.49
N PRO A 33 -3.50 -0.99 -13.44
CA PRO A 33 -2.29 -1.48 -14.10
C PRO A 33 -1.47 -0.38 -14.78
N GLU A 34 -2.13 0.65 -15.30
CA GLU A 34 -1.52 1.77 -16.04
C GLU A 34 -1.01 2.88 -15.12
N LEU A 35 -0.99 2.68 -13.80
CA LEU A 35 -0.53 3.70 -12.84
C LEU A 35 0.87 4.22 -13.24
N PRO A 36 1.01 5.53 -13.51
CA PRO A 36 2.31 6.14 -13.74
C PRO A 36 3.13 6.06 -12.45
N ALA A 37 4.20 5.27 -12.48
CA ALA A 37 5.08 5.05 -11.34
C ALA A 37 6.50 5.53 -11.66
N SER A 38 7.10 6.27 -10.73
CA SER A 38 8.55 6.51 -10.76
C SER A 38 9.30 5.19 -10.52
N PRO A 39 10.61 5.09 -10.84
CA PRO A 39 11.37 3.86 -10.65
C PRO A 39 11.28 3.28 -9.23
N GLY A 40 11.37 4.11 -8.20
CA GLY A 40 11.23 3.65 -6.81
C GLY A 40 9.82 3.19 -6.44
N VAL A 41 8.78 3.81 -7.03
CA VAL A 41 7.39 3.35 -6.83
C VAL A 41 7.16 2.02 -7.56
N ARG A 42 7.72 1.88 -8.77
CA ARG A 42 7.62 0.65 -9.57
C ARG A 42 8.28 -0.52 -8.83
N GLU A 43 9.46 -0.32 -8.27
CA GLU A 43 10.17 -1.37 -7.53
C GLU A 43 9.39 -1.87 -6.30
N VAL A 44 8.72 -0.99 -5.56
CA VAL A 44 7.84 -1.38 -4.45
C VAL A 44 6.65 -2.21 -4.95
N LEU A 45 6.00 -1.80 -6.04
CA LEU A 45 4.87 -2.54 -6.61
C LEU A 45 5.30 -3.91 -7.13
N ASP A 46 6.42 -3.97 -7.86
CA ASP A 46 6.95 -5.21 -8.41
C ASP A 46 7.36 -6.18 -7.28
N THR A 47 7.86 -5.66 -6.16
CA THR A 47 8.15 -6.47 -4.96
C THR A 47 6.89 -7.16 -4.44
N PHE A 48 5.77 -6.44 -4.30
CA PHE A 48 4.51 -7.05 -3.87
C PHE A 48 3.94 -8.02 -4.91
N ALA A 49 4.12 -7.75 -6.21
CA ALA A 49 3.74 -8.67 -7.26
C ALA A 49 4.50 -10.02 -7.14
N VAL A 50 5.81 -9.98 -6.90
CA VAL A 50 6.61 -11.18 -6.65
C VAL A 50 6.15 -11.91 -5.38
N LEU A 51 5.83 -11.18 -4.31
CA LEU A 51 5.29 -11.79 -3.09
C LEU A 51 3.97 -12.53 -3.36
N ALA A 52 3.09 -11.97 -4.21
CA ALA A 52 1.81 -12.58 -4.57
C ALA A 52 1.94 -13.82 -5.47
N GLU A 53 3.04 -13.95 -6.21
CA GLU A 53 3.32 -15.14 -7.05
C GLU A 53 3.72 -16.38 -6.24
N HIS A 54 4.16 -16.21 -4.99
CA HIS A 54 4.59 -17.30 -4.12
C HIS A 54 3.60 -17.58 -2.98
N GLY A 55 3.60 -18.81 -2.49
CA GLY A 55 2.73 -19.22 -1.39
C GLY A 55 3.19 -18.69 -0.02
N PRO A 56 2.30 -18.67 1.00
CA PRO A 56 2.60 -18.13 2.33
C PRO A 56 3.75 -18.84 3.06
N GLU A 57 4.07 -20.07 2.67
CA GLU A 57 5.19 -20.84 3.22
C GLU A 57 6.57 -20.33 2.75
N SER A 58 6.61 -19.50 1.69
CA SER A 58 7.86 -19.01 1.09
C SER A 58 8.44 -17.79 1.82
N PHE A 59 7.60 -17.06 2.56
CA PHE A 59 7.98 -15.81 3.21
C PHE A 59 7.50 -15.74 4.66
N GLY A 60 8.32 -15.14 5.52
CA GLY A 60 7.95 -14.87 6.91
C GLY A 60 7.26 -13.52 7.08
N SER A 61 7.74 -12.72 8.02
CA SER A 61 7.19 -11.39 8.29
C SER A 61 7.72 -10.32 7.30
N TYR A 62 6.85 -9.38 6.92
CA TYR A 62 7.26 -8.15 6.24
C TYR A 62 7.70 -7.11 7.27
N ILE A 63 8.95 -6.63 7.20
CA ILE A 63 9.52 -5.69 8.17
C ILE A 63 9.48 -4.27 7.62
N ILE A 64 8.76 -3.38 8.31
CA ILE A 64 8.71 -1.96 8.00
C ILE A 64 9.74 -1.24 8.87
N SER A 65 10.88 -0.89 8.27
CA SER A 65 11.88 -0.08 8.95
C SER A 65 11.34 1.33 9.19
N MET A 66 11.69 1.95 10.33
CA MET A 66 11.26 3.31 10.68
C MET A 66 9.74 3.51 10.82
N ALA A 67 8.98 2.45 11.08
CA ALA A 67 7.55 2.59 11.41
C ALA A 67 7.38 3.41 12.70
N THR A 68 6.58 4.46 12.64
CA THR A 68 6.32 5.37 13.77
C THR A 68 4.84 5.56 14.05
N ARG A 69 3.97 5.23 13.09
CA ARG A 69 2.54 5.49 13.19
C ARG A 69 1.70 4.30 12.71
N PRO A 70 0.43 4.20 13.12
CA PRO A 70 -0.45 3.13 12.64
C PRO A 70 -0.63 3.13 11.13
N SER A 71 -0.67 4.31 10.48
CA SER A 71 -0.80 4.38 9.02
C SER A 71 0.38 3.75 8.26
N ASP A 72 1.57 3.63 8.86
CA ASP A 72 2.71 2.96 8.23
C ASP A 72 2.43 1.47 8.02
N VAL A 73 1.81 0.83 9.01
CA VAL A 73 1.41 -0.59 8.95
C VAL A 73 0.22 -0.78 8.03
N LEU A 74 -0.79 0.07 8.15
CA LEU A 74 -2.02 -0.02 7.34
C LEU A 74 -1.75 0.21 5.85
N ALA A 75 -0.79 1.07 5.50
CA ALA A 75 -0.41 1.30 4.10
C ALA A 75 0.20 0.04 3.47
N VAL A 76 1.09 -0.66 4.19
CA VAL A 76 1.68 -1.92 3.71
C VAL A 76 0.65 -3.05 3.66
N ALA A 77 -0.30 -3.09 4.61
CA ALA A 77 -1.42 -4.03 4.54
C ALA A 77 -2.29 -3.78 3.31
N LEU A 78 -2.54 -2.52 2.95
CA LEU A 78 -3.28 -2.17 1.75
C LEU A 78 -2.52 -2.57 0.49
N LEU A 79 -1.22 -2.31 0.41
CA LEU A 79 -0.40 -2.71 -0.74
C LEU A 79 -0.28 -4.23 -0.92
N GLN A 80 -0.36 -5.03 0.14
CA GLN A 80 -0.38 -6.50 0.03
C GLN A 80 -1.74 -7.05 -0.42
N LYS A 81 -2.82 -6.29 -0.21
CA LYS A 81 -4.16 -6.68 -0.65
C LYS A 81 -4.36 -6.40 -2.14
N GLU A 82 -3.74 -5.33 -2.64
CA GLU A 82 -3.78 -4.89 -4.05
C GLU A 82 -2.88 -5.75 -4.95
#